data_AF-K6TUN0-F1
#
_entry.id   AF-K6TUN0-F1
#
_cell.length_a   1.000
_cell.length_b   1.000
_cell.length_c   1.000
_cell.angle_alpha   90.00
_cell.angle_beta   90.00
_cell.angle_gamma   90.00
#
_symmetry.space_group_name_H-M   'P 1'
#
loop_
_entity.id
_entity.type
_entity.pdbx_description
1 polymer ?
#
loop_
_entity_poly.entity_id
_entity_poly.type
_entity_poly.pdbx_seq_one_letter_code
_entity_poly.pdbx_strand_id
1 'polypeptide(L)'
;MKNQFKVKELLRFLVGGGSAVLVDYIVYRVLLSFGIDTAVSKAVSFICGSIVGFIINKLWTFESKNFSKSEIFRYIILYTITAGINAWINNIVLYLFSIQVFAFLCATGVSTVLNFLGQKFFVFKK
;
A
#
# COMPACT_ATOMS: atom_id res chain seq x y z
N MET A 1 3.59 20.42 19.41
CA MET A 1 3.34 18.98 19.69
C MET A 1 2.41 18.24 18.69
N LYS A 2 1.62 18.90 17.82
CA LYS A 2 0.71 18.21 16.87
C LYS A 2 1.37 17.48 15.68
N ASN A 3 2.62 17.79 15.32
CA ASN A 3 3.30 17.17 14.16
C ASN A 3 3.90 15.78 14.43
N GLN A 4 4.24 15.45 15.69
CA GLN A 4 4.91 14.18 16.03
C GLN A 4 4.00 12.95 15.86
N PHE A 5 2.68 13.14 16.00
CA PHE A 5 1.71 12.06 15.81
C PHE A 5 1.60 11.63 14.33
N LYS A 6 1.64 12.59 13.39
CA LYS A 6 1.54 12.29 11.95
C LYS A 6 2.76 11.52 11.43
N VAL A 7 3.97 11.83 11.90
CA VAL A 7 5.21 11.16 11.45
C VAL A 7 5.29 9.74 11.99
N LYS A 8 4.89 9.50 13.24
CA LYS A 8 4.83 8.15 13.81
C LYS A 8 3.83 7.25 13.07
N GLU A 9 2.65 7.76 12.74
CA GLU A 9 1.68 7.02 11.92
C GLU A 9 2.24 6.69 10.53
N LEU A 10 2.93 7.64 9.90
CA LEU A 10 3.53 7.45 8.58
C LEU A 10 4.68 6.43 8.59
N LEU A 11 5.53 6.45 9.63
CA LEU A 11 6.58 5.44 9.83
C LEU A 11 5.99 4.06 10.11
N ARG A 12 4.97 3.96 10.96
CA ARG A 12 4.28 2.69 11.21
C ARG A 12 3.59 2.16 9.95
N PHE A 13 3.03 3.05 9.13
CA PHE A 13 2.49 2.69 7.82
C PHE A 13 3.56 2.11 6.89
N LEU A 14 4.72 2.77 6.79
CA LEU A 14 5.85 2.29 6.00
C LEU A 14 6.36 0.94 6.49
N VAL A 15 6.46 0.74 7.80
CA VAL A 15 6.89 -0.53 8.40
C VAL A 15 5.84 -1.63 8.21
N GLY A 16 4.55 -1.29 8.28
CA GLY A 16 3.46 -2.22 8.00
C GLY A 16 3.44 -2.65 6.53
N GLY A 17 3.61 -1.70 5.61
CA GLY A 17 3.78 -1.97 4.18
C GLY A 17 5.06 -2.76 3.89
N GLY A 18 6.18 -2.43 4.52
CA GLY A 18 7.44 -3.18 4.38
C GLY A 18 7.32 -4.62 4.87
N SER A 19 6.65 -4.83 6.01
CA SER A 19 6.33 -6.16 6.53
C SER A 19 5.41 -6.94 5.58
N ALA A 20 4.44 -6.27 4.96
CA ALA A 20 3.55 -6.86 3.95
C ALA A 20 4.34 -7.40 2.75
N VAL A 21 5.28 -6.60 2.24
CA VAL A 21 6.14 -6.95 1.11
C VAL A 21 7.11 -8.07 1.48
N LEU A 22 7.66 -8.05 2.70
CA LEU A 22 8.49 -9.14 3.22
C LEU A 22 7.72 -10.46 3.27
N VAL A 23 6.48 -10.44 3.78
CA VAL A 23 5.63 -11.63 3.82
C VAL A 23 5.24 -12.09 2.41
N ASP A 24 4.87 -11.18 1.51
CA ASP A 24 4.63 -11.50 0.09
C ASP A 24 5.86 -12.21 -0.51
N TYR A 25 7.05 -11.66 -0.32
CA TYR A 25 8.28 -12.27 -0.83
C TYR A 25 8.55 -13.66 -0.23
N ILE A 26 8.38 -13.83 1.09
CA ILE A 26 8.58 -15.13 1.76
C ILE A 26 7.57 -16.16 1.23
N VAL A 27 6.28 -15.81 1.20
CA VAL A 27 5.22 -16.72 0.73
C VAL A 27 5.45 -17.07 -0.74
N TYR A 28 5.80 -16.09 -1.58
CA TYR A 28 6.14 -16.32 -2.98
C TYR A 28 7.29 -17.32 -3.15
N ARG A 29 8.39 -17.12 -2.41
CA ARG A 29 9.56 -18.01 -2.46
C ARG A 29 9.25 -19.41 -1.96
N VAL A 30 8.43 -19.53 -0.93
CA VAL A 30 7.98 -20.83 -0.41
C VAL A 30 7.15 -21.56 -1.45
N LEU A 31 6.14 -20.92 -2.05
CA LEU A 31 5.29 -21.54 -3.08
C LEU A 31 6.09 -21.95 -4.32
N LEU A 32 7.04 -21.13 -4.76
CA LEU A 32 7.96 -21.50 -5.83
C LEU A 32 8.84 -22.70 -5.47
N SER A 33 9.27 -22.81 -4.22
CA SER A 33 10.04 -23.97 -3.74
C SER A 33 9.22 -25.27 -3.74
N PHE A 34 7.89 -25.18 -3.72
CA PHE A 34 6.98 -26.31 -3.91
C PHE A 34 6.71 -26.64 -5.39
N GLY A 35 7.32 -25.90 -6.33
CA GLY A 35 7.12 -26.11 -7.76
C GLY A 35 5.79 -25.59 -8.30
N ILE A 36 5.10 -24.72 -7.55
CA ILE A 36 3.86 -24.09 -7.99
C ILE A 36 4.18 -23.06 -9.08
N ASP A 37 3.31 -22.96 -10.07
CA ASP A 37 3.44 -22.01 -11.17
C ASP A 37 3.67 -20.57 -10.67
N THR A 38 4.48 -19.82 -11.41
CA THR A 38 4.87 -18.46 -11.05
C THR A 38 3.69 -17.51 -10.92
N ALA A 39 2.66 -17.63 -11.77
CA ALA A 39 1.49 -16.77 -11.76
C ALA A 39 0.61 -17.05 -10.54
N VAL A 40 0.38 -18.33 -10.24
CA VAL A 40 -0.40 -18.76 -9.07
C VAL A 40 0.31 -18.37 -7.78
N SER A 41 1.61 -18.63 -7.71
CA SER A 41 2.44 -18.26 -6.56
C SER A 41 2.39 -16.76 -6.28
N LYS A 42 2.45 -15.93 -7.34
CA LYS A 42 2.39 -14.46 -7.22
C LYS A 42 1.03 -13.97 -6.76
N ALA A 43 -0.06 -14.56 -7.27
CA ALA A 43 -1.42 -14.19 -6.88
C ALA A 43 -1.67 -14.50 -5.40
N VAL A 44 -1.31 -15.71 -4.94
CA VAL A 44 -1.50 -16.13 -3.54
C VAL A 44 -0.61 -15.31 -2.60
N SER A 45 0.66 -15.11 -2.97
CA SER A 45 1.59 -14.34 -2.15
C SER A 45 1.15 -12.89 -2.00
N PHE A 46 0.67 -12.27 -3.08
CA PHE A 46 0.19 -10.89 -3.06
C PHE A 46 -1.04 -10.72 -2.18
N ILE A 47 -1.98 -11.68 -2.22
CA ILE A 47 -3.15 -11.69 -1.34
C ILE A 47 -2.72 -11.82 0.12
N CYS A 48 -1.85 -12.78 0.44
CA CYS A 48 -1.35 -12.98 1.80
C CYS A 48 -0.60 -11.74 2.33
N GLY A 49 0.33 -11.19 1.54
CA GLY A 49 1.07 -9.98 1.89
C GLY A 49 0.13 -8.79 2.11
N SER A 50 -0.84 -8.58 1.22
CA SER A 50 -1.84 -7.51 1.36
C SER A 50 -2.67 -7.65 2.63
N ILE A 51 -3.09 -8.87 2.99
CA ILE A 51 -3.84 -9.14 4.23
C ILE A 51 -2.98 -8.81 5.46
N VAL A 52 -1.73 -9.27 5.49
CA VAL A 52 -0.83 -9.02 6.62
C VAL A 52 -0.51 -7.53 6.74
N GLY A 53 -0.25 -6.86 5.63
CA GLY A 53 -0.05 -5.40 5.59
C GLY A 53 -1.24 -4.63 6.13
N PHE A 54 -2.46 -5.05 5.75
CA PHE A 54 -3.68 -4.47 6.28
C PHE A 54 -3.81 -4.70 7.79
N ILE A 55 -3.57 -5.92 8.26
CA ILE A 55 -3.67 -6.27 9.69
C ILE A 55 -2.66 -5.47 10.51
N ILE A 56 -1.40 -5.38 10.07
CA ILE A 56 -0.35 -4.62 10.77
C ILE A 56 -0.71 -3.13 10.79
N ASN A 57 -1.09 -2.57 9.64
CA ASN A 57 -1.49 -1.16 9.58
C ASN A 57 -2.70 -0.89 10.48
N LYS A 58 -3.67 -1.80 10.51
CA LYS A 58 -4.85 -1.65 11.36
C LYS A 58 -4.53 -1.75 12.86
N LEU A 59 -3.82 -2.80 13.28
CA LEU A 59 -3.57 -3.11 14.68
C LEU A 59 -2.49 -2.20 15.28
N TRP A 60 -1.45 -1.88 14.51
CA TRP A 60 -0.26 -1.18 15.02
C TRP A 60 -0.21 0.29 14.61
N THR A 61 -0.62 0.63 13.37
CA THR A 61 -0.62 2.02 12.91
C THR A 61 -1.83 2.80 13.43
N PHE A 62 -3.02 2.21 13.38
CA PHE A 62 -4.27 2.92 13.72
C PHE A 62 -4.93 2.48 15.04
N GLU A 63 -4.44 1.41 15.69
CA GLU A 63 -4.98 0.86 16.95
C GLU A 63 -6.52 0.72 16.94
N SER A 64 -7.11 0.44 15.77
CA SER A 64 -8.57 0.34 15.60
C SER A 64 -9.03 -1.07 15.95
N LYS A 65 -9.59 -1.24 17.15
CA LYS A 65 -10.07 -2.53 17.69
C LYS A 65 -11.31 -3.11 16.98
N ASN A 66 -12.04 -2.33 16.19
CA ASN A 66 -13.28 -2.79 15.55
C ASN A 66 -13.01 -3.42 14.16
N PHE A 67 -13.43 -4.67 13.96
CA PHE A 67 -13.28 -5.38 12.68
C PHE A 67 -14.44 -5.02 11.73
N SER A 68 -14.29 -3.99 10.90
CA SER A 68 -15.28 -3.70 9.85
C SER A 68 -14.75 -4.12 8.48
N LYS A 69 -15.43 -5.06 7.82
CA LYS A 69 -15.17 -5.45 6.42
C LYS A 69 -15.23 -4.24 5.47
N SER A 70 -15.97 -3.19 5.85
CA SER A 70 -16.05 -1.94 5.08
C SER A 70 -14.71 -1.21 5.01
N GLU A 71 -13.85 -1.30 6.03
CA GLU A 71 -12.51 -0.69 6.01
C GLU A 71 -11.60 -1.38 4.99
N ILE A 72 -11.64 -2.71 4.91
CA ILE A 72 -10.89 -3.49 3.91
C ILE A 72 -11.31 -3.06 2.50
N PHE A 73 -12.62 -2.97 2.27
CA PHE A 73 -13.17 -2.58 0.97
C PHE A 73 -12.76 -1.15 0.59
N ARG A 74 -12.84 -0.20 1.55
CA ARG A 74 -12.37 1.18 1.35
C ARG A 74 -10.86 1.25 1.10
N TYR A 75 -10.06 0.41 1.77
CA TYR A 75 -8.63 0.32 1.55
C TYR A 75 -8.31 -0.13 0.13
N ILE A 76 -8.95 -1.21 -0.34
CA ILE A 76 -8.79 -1.72 -1.70
C ILE A 76 -9.19 -0.65 -2.72
N ILE A 77 -10.35 -0.01 -2.54
CA ILE A 77 -10.80 1.09 -3.41
C ILE A 77 -9.77 2.21 -3.45
N LEU A 78 -9.29 2.66 -2.29
CA LEU A 78 -8.32 3.73 -2.22
C LEU A 78 -7.01 3.39 -2.94
N TYR A 79 -6.49 2.18 -2.70
CA TYR A 79 -5.25 1.73 -3.31
C TYR A 79 -5.40 1.59 -4.83
N THR A 80 -6.53 1.08 -5.31
CA THR A 80 -6.83 1.00 -6.75
C THR A 80 -6.93 2.40 -7.38
N ILE A 81 -7.62 3.34 -6.74
CA ILE A 81 -7.75 4.72 -7.24
C ILE A 81 -6.38 5.40 -7.28
N THR A 82 -5.60 5.29 -6.21
CA THR A 82 -4.28 5.94 -6.11
C THR A 82 -3.25 5.30 -7.03
N ALA A 83 -3.34 4.00 -7.31
CA ALA A 83 -2.54 3.34 -8.33
C ALA A 83 -2.90 3.85 -9.73
N GLY A 84 -4.19 4.01 -10.02
CA GLY A 84 -4.66 4.62 -11.27
C GLY A 84 -4.16 6.05 -11.45
N ILE A 85 -4.27 6.88 -10.40
CA ILE A 85 -3.75 8.26 -10.41
C ILE A 85 -2.23 8.26 -10.56
N ASN A 86 -1.50 7.35 -9.92
CA ASN A 86 -0.05 7.22 -10.07
C ASN A 86 0.31 6.94 -11.53
N ALA A 87 -0.29 5.92 -12.14
CA ALA A 87 -0.05 5.58 -13.54
C ALA A 87 -0.41 6.75 -14.48
N TRP A 88 -1.48 7.48 -14.19
CA TRP A 88 -1.92 8.61 -15.01
C TRP A 88 -0.97 9.80 -14.92
N ILE A 89 -0.56 10.18 -13.70
CA ILE A 89 0.42 11.25 -13.47
C ILE A 89 1.77 10.87 -14.08
N ASN A 90 2.21 9.61 -13.93
CA ASN A 90 3.46 9.14 -14.51
C ASN A 90 3.45 9.34 -16.02
N ASN A 91 2.40 8.89 -16.71
CA ASN A 91 2.26 9.06 -18.16
C ASN A 91 2.23 10.55 -18.58
N ILE A 92 1.50 11.41 -17.86
CA ILE A 92 1.43 12.85 -18.17
C ILE A 92 2.81 13.52 -18.02
N VAL A 93 3.51 13.25 -16.92
CA VAL A 93 4.82 13.86 -16.65
C VAL A 93 5.88 13.31 -17.61
N LEU A 94 5.80 12.03 -17.95
CA LEU A 94 6.69 11.40 -18.92
C LEU A 94 6.45 11.97 -20.34
N TYR A 95 5.20 12.24 -20.71
CA TYR A 95 4.85 12.93 -21.95
C TYR A 95 5.39 14.37 -21.99
N LEU A 96 5.32 15.11 -20.87
CA LEU A 96 5.75 16.51 -20.80
C LEU A 96 7.27 16.69 -20.73
N PHE A 97 7.97 15.85 -19.96
CA PHE A 97 9.38 16.05 -19.63
C PHE A 97 10.32 14.96 -20.19
N SER A 98 9.80 13.81 -20.67
CA SER A 98 10.59 12.63 -21.10
C SER A 98 11.64 12.11 -20.12
N ILE A 99 11.64 12.59 -18.88
CA ILE A 99 12.54 12.15 -17.81
C ILE A 99 11.80 11.15 -16.91
N GLN A 100 12.09 9.87 -17.10
CA GLN A 100 11.44 8.76 -16.37
C GLN A 100 11.57 8.88 -14.86
N VAL A 101 12.74 9.26 -14.36
CA VAL A 101 13.01 9.36 -12.91
C VAL A 101 12.14 10.46 -12.27
N PHE A 102 11.98 11.59 -12.96
CA PHE A 102 11.17 12.71 -12.47
C PHE A 102 9.67 12.37 -12.49
N ALA A 103 9.20 11.74 -13.57
CA ALA A 103 7.83 11.24 -13.68
C ALA A 103 7.50 10.24 -12.56
N PHE A 104 8.41 9.30 -12.29
CA PHE A 104 8.26 8.32 -11.22
C PHE A 104 8.23 8.97 -9.83
N LEU A 105 9.11 9.92 -9.56
CA LEU A 105 9.17 10.64 -8.27
C LEU A 105 7.90 11.45 -8.01
N CYS A 106 7.43 12.21 -9.01
CA CYS A 106 6.20 12.99 -8.90
C CYS A 106 4.98 12.08 -8.70
N ALA A 107 4.83 11.03 -9.52
CA ALA A 107 3.72 10.11 -9.43
C ALA A 107 3.69 9.35 -8.09
N THR A 108 4.86 8.89 -7.63
CA THR A 108 5.00 8.21 -6.34
C THR A 108 4.69 9.16 -5.19
N GLY A 109 5.23 10.39 -5.21
CA GLY A 109 4.96 11.39 -4.18
C GLY A 109 3.47 11.70 -4.05
N VAL A 110 2.78 11.97 -5.15
CA VAL A 110 1.33 12.25 -5.14
C VAL A 110 0.55 11.03 -4.66
N SER A 111 0.89 9.83 -5.16
CA SER A 111 0.22 8.59 -4.77
C SER A 111 0.40 8.26 -3.28
N THR A 112 1.60 8.45 -2.72
CA THR A 112 1.87 8.25 -1.30
C THR A 112 1.09 9.24 -0.43
N VAL A 113 1.01 10.52 -0.82
CA VAL A 113 0.24 11.54 -0.10
C VAL A 113 -1.25 11.21 -0.13
N LEU A 114 -1.80 10.84 -1.29
CA LEU A 114 -3.20 10.42 -1.41
C LEU A 114 -3.49 9.14 -0.63
N ASN A 115 -2.58 8.17 -0.65
CA ASN A 115 -2.72 6.93 0.12
C ASN A 115 -2.75 7.22 1.62
N PHE A 116 -1.87 8.08 2.11
CA PHE A 116 -1.85 8.48 3.51
C PHE A 116 -3.13 9.24 3.90
N LEU A 117 -3.52 10.25 3.13
CA LEU A 117 -4.74 11.04 3.38
C LEU A 117 -5.99 10.17 3.32
N GLY A 118 -6.07 9.32 2.30
CA GLY A 118 -7.20 8.43 2.10
C GLY A 118 -7.33 7.38 3.19
N GLN A 119 -6.22 6.79 3.64
CA GLN A 119 -6.25 5.89 4.77
C GLN A 119 -6.72 6.60 6.04
N LYS A 120 -6.18 7.79 6.28
CA LYS A 120 -6.50 8.58 7.48
C LYS A 120 -7.96 9.07 7.52
N PHE A 121 -8.48 9.59 6.42
CA PHE A 121 -9.78 10.28 6.39
C PHE A 121 -10.93 9.43 5.85
N PHE A 122 -10.64 8.42 5.02
CA PHE A 122 -11.65 7.62 4.34
C PHE A 122 -11.70 6.17 4.83
N VAL A 123 -10.54 5.51 4.96
CA VAL A 123 -10.46 4.10 5.36
C VAL A 123 -10.70 3.96 6.87
N PHE A 124 -9.91 4.65 7.69
CA PHE A 124 -9.96 4.58 9.16
C PHE A 124 -10.79 5.72 9.76
N LYS A 125 -11.84 6.14 9.06
CA LYS A 125 -12.80 7.12 9.59
C LYS A 125 -13.51 6.49 10.80
N LYS A 126 -13.12 6.91 12.00
CA LYS A 126 -13.94 6.73 13.22
C LYS A 126 -15.23 7.53 13.09
#